data_AF-V5GNI5-F1
#
_entry.id   AF-V5GNI5-F1
#
_cell.length_a   1.000
_cell.length_b   1.000
_cell.length_c   1.000
_cell.angle_alpha   90.00
_cell.angle_beta   90.00
_cell.angle_gamma   90.00
#
_symmetry.space_group_name_H-M   'P 1'
#
loop_
_entity.id
_entity.type
_entity.pdbx_description
1 polymer ?
#
loop_
_entity_poly.entity_id
_entity_poly.type
_entity_poly.pdbx_seq_one_letter_code
_entity_poly.pdbx_strand_id
1 'polypeptide(L)'
;EVLSVDPINIKILVKKMRFFSSHTDPLKKLGAALIFNNIYREMREEDSLINIFWFEILHIFINSLSLTENNLFEDGNTTMQINNALSHLERVLIEKAHIFRVSNDKRRVPSDVSGDTLKDLAVWLLKQTGNNSMHCRRASMDLFIAVAPLTSNKKVNLKAFVNEIFNSDFINSIYENSLQTNPTLRGISHSEDCSVLLKWMQGFCCALDGYNFVIKNNLCDINFKNNKTFTAVNYFLKHLQKADMAEALNLIEHKTWTFTILDMEQFKKQKCACLLSILKVFNAVLSDEILLKKSSVLWNKEIWELILNTIFYPQQLGLDDRVSQPKYLEMLKILLNNLPRKIS
;
A
#
# COMPACT_ATOMS: atom_id res chain seq x y z
N GLU A 1 5.74 -28.64 22.94
CA GLU A 1 4.37 -28.90 23.47
C GLU A 1 4.04 -28.13 24.76
N VAL A 2 4.96 -27.87 25.70
CA VAL A 2 4.63 -27.15 26.97
C VAL A 2 4.69 -25.61 26.87
N LEU A 3 5.23 -25.04 25.79
CA LEU A 3 5.40 -23.59 25.64
C LEU A 3 4.11 -22.84 25.22
N SER A 4 3.07 -23.53 24.76
CA SER A 4 1.89 -22.92 24.14
C SER A 4 0.71 -22.66 25.09
N VAL A 5 0.72 -23.21 26.31
CA VAL A 5 -0.45 -23.17 27.22
C VAL A 5 -0.31 -22.15 28.36
N ASP A 6 0.91 -21.69 28.66
CA ASP A 6 1.13 -20.67 29.71
C ASP A 6 1.09 -19.24 29.13
N PRO A 7 0.10 -18.40 29.51
CA PRO A 7 0.01 -17.01 29.07
C PRO A 7 1.26 -16.16 29.38
N ILE A 8 2.04 -16.53 30.40
CA ILE A 8 3.29 -15.84 30.76
C ILE A 8 4.37 -16.12 29.70
N ASN A 9 4.47 -17.36 29.23
CA ASN A 9 5.42 -17.75 28.18
C ASN A 9 5.06 -17.10 26.84
N ILE A 10 3.78 -17.07 26.48
CA ILE A 10 3.30 -16.37 25.27
C ILE A 10 3.57 -14.87 25.37
N LYS A 11 3.35 -14.25 26.53
CA LYS A 11 3.67 -12.83 26.75
C LYS A 11 5.14 -12.52 26.48
N ILE A 12 6.06 -13.36 26.93
CA ILE A 12 7.50 -13.19 26.68
C ILE A 12 7.80 -13.37 25.19
N LEU A 13 7.18 -14.35 24.55
CA LEU A 13 7.38 -14.64 23.13
C LEU A 13 6.91 -13.49 22.25
N VAL A 14 5.73 -12.94 22.50
CA VAL A 14 5.19 -11.78 21.76
C VAL A 14 6.07 -10.54 21.93
N LYS A 15 6.63 -10.31 23.14
CA LYS A 15 7.62 -9.24 23.36
C LYS A 15 8.87 -9.43 22.51
N LYS A 16 9.40 -10.66 22.41
CA LYS A 16 10.55 -10.98 21.55
C LYS A 16 10.20 -10.80 20.06
N MET A 17 9.03 -11.25 19.63
CA MET A 17 8.55 -11.06 18.26
C MET A 17 8.46 -9.57 17.91
N ARG A 18 7.92 -8.73 18.80
CA ARG A 18 7.90 -7.28 18.63
C ARG A 18 9.30 -6.71 18.42
N PHE A 19 10.22 -7.03 19.32
CA PHE A 19 11.61 -6.55 19.26
C PHE A 19 12.31 -6.94 17.95
N PHE A 20 12.20 -8.20 17.54
CA PHE A 20 12.84 -8.68 16.31
C PHE A 20 12.17 -8.15 15.04
N SER A 21 10.85 -8.00 15.03
CA SER A 21 10.09 -7.49 13.88
C SER A 21 10.37 -6.01 13.58
N SER A 22 10.69 -5.22 14.60
CA SER A 22 11.07 -3.81 14.44
C SER A 22 12.54 -3.60 14.07
N HIS A 23 13.36 -4.65 14.09
CA HIS A 23 14.79 -4.54 13.79
C HIS A 23 15.02 -4.23 12.30
N THR A 24 16.13 -3.56 11.97
CA THR A 24 16.51 -3.23 10.57
C THR A 24 16.93 -4.48 9.78
N ASP A 25 17.71 -5.36 10.42
CA ASP A 25 18.09 -6.69 9.90
C ASP A 25 16.87 -7.55 9.45
N PRO A 26 16.78 -7.89 8.14
CA PRO A 26 15.73 -8.73 7.59
C PRO A 26 15.67 -10.13 8.22
N LEU A 27 16.81 -10.74 8.60
CA LEU A 27 16.84 -12.09 9.16
C LEU A 27 16.18 -12.15 10.54
N LYS A 28 16.26 -11.06 11.32
CA LYS A 28 15.55 -10.96 12.60
C LYS A 28 14.04 -10.82 12.40
N LYS A 29 13.61 -10.02 11.41
CA LYS A 29 12.19 -9.93 11.02
C LYS A 29 11.67 -11.30 10.57
N LEU A 30 12.43 -12.00 9.73
CA LEU A 30 12.14 -13.36 9.27
C LEU A 30 12.00 -14.33 10.44
N GLY A 31 12.94 -14.31 11.39
CA GLY A 31 12.88 -15.14 12.59
C GLY A 31 11.61 -14.90 13.42
N ALA A 32 11.19 -13.63 13.57
CA ALA A 32 9.95 -13.30 14.25
C ALA A 32 8.71 -13.87 13.55
N ALA A 33 8.65 -13.76 12.21
CA ALA A 33 7.56 -14.32 11.41
C ALA A 33 7.52 -15.85 11.49
N LEU A 34 8.67 -16.51 11.41
CA LEU A 34 8.78 -17.97 11.53
C LEU A 34 8.36 -18.48 12.90
N ILE A 35 8.69 -17.76 13.98
CA ILE A 35 8.20 -18.09 15.32
C ILE A 35 6.68 -18.13 15.33
N PHE A 36 6.01 -17.08 14.84
CA PHE A 36 4.56 -17.05 14.81
C PHE A 36 3.96 -18.13 13.89
N ASN A 37 4.52 -18.30 12.70
CA ASN A 37 4.06 -19.31 11.72
C ASN A 37 4.15 -20.74 12.25
N ASN A 38 5.01 -21.00 13.23
CA ASN A 38 5.12 -22.33 13.86
C ASN A 38 4.17 -22.50 15.05
N ILE A 39 3.84 -21.45 15.81
CA ILE A 39 3.04 -21.54 17.03
C ILE A 39 1.57 -21.17 16.85
N TYR A 40 1.18 -20.60 15.70
CA TYR A 40 -0.17 -20.07 15.52
C TYR A 40 -1.24 -21.17 15.65
N ARG A 41 -0.88 -22.43 15.34
CA ARG A 41 -1.79 -23.58 15.38
C ARG A 41 -2.21 -23.93 16.80
N GLU A 42 -1.31 -23.79 17.76
CA GLU A 42 -1.61 -23.99 19.17
C GLU A 42 -2.34 -22.77 19.72
N MET A 43 -1.91 -21.56 19.34
CA MET A 43 -2.55 -20.33 19.83
C MET A 43 -4.01 -20.18 19.37
N ARG A 44 -4.36 -20.62 18.15
CA ARG A 44 -5.73 -20.48 17.61
C ARG A 44 -6.77 -21.38 18.27
N GLU A 45 -6.36 -22.39 19.01
CA GLU A 45 -7.28 -23.30 19.73
C GLU A 45 -7.78 -22.65 21.03
N GLU A 46 -7.02 -21.70 21.59
CA GLU A 46 -7.31 -21.05 22.87
C GLU A 46 -7.92 -19.65 22.68
N ASP A 47 -9.25 -19.53 22.82
CA ASP A 47 -9.97 -18.26 22.68
C ASP A 47 -9.45 -17.15 23.60
N SER A 48 -8.94 -17.52 24.79
CA SER A 48 -8.35 -16.57 25.74
C SER A 48 -7.06 -15.94 25.18
N LEU A 49 -6.19 -16.72 24.55
CA LEU A 49 -4.96 -16.24 23.92
C LEU A 49 -5.26 -15.40 22.68
N ILE A 50 -6.22 -15.84 21.89
CA ILE A 50 -6.73 -15.10 20.72
C ILE A 50 -7.22 -13.73 21.17
N ASN A 51 -8.12 -13.68 22.13
CA ASN A 51 -8.67 -12.43 22.64
C ASN A 51 -7.59 -11.47 23.17
N ILE A 52 -6.55 -11.99 23.83
CA ILE A 52 -5.49 -11.16 24.44
C ILE A 52 -4.49 -10.64 23.40
N PHE A 53 -4.00 -11.48 22.50
CA PHE A 53 -2.78 -11.19 21.73
C PHE A 53 -2.97 -10.92 20.24
N TRP A 54 -4.11 -11.27 19.63
CA TRP A 54 -4.23 -11.25 18.16
C TRP A 54 -3.99 -9.87 17.54
N PHE A 55 -4.53 -8.81 18.15
CA PHE A 55 -4.36 -7.44 17.69
C PHE A 55 -2.91 -6.97 17.81
N GLU A 56 -2.27 -7.29 18.93
CA GLU A 56 -0.87 -7.00 19.18
C GLU A 56 0.04 -7.70 18.13
N ILE A 57 -0.19 -8.98 17.84
CA ILE A 57 0.63 -9.72 16.88
C ILE A 57 0.42 -9.23 15.44
N LEU A 58 -0.82 -8.94 15.04
CA LEU A 58 -1.10 -8.36 13.73
C LEU A 58 -0.40 -7.02 13.55
N HIS A 59 -0.49 -6.15 14.56
CA HIS A 59 0.20 -4.87 14.56
C HIS A 59 1.72 -5.01 14.41
N ILE A 60 2.33 -5.96 15.11
CA ILE A 60 3.76 -6.24 15.02
C ILE A 60 4.16 -6.54 13.57
N PHE A 61 3.41 -7.38 12.86
CA PHE A 61 3.77 -7.79 11.50
C PHE A 61 3.48 -6.73 10.45
N ILE A 62 2.36 -5.99 10.56
CA ILE A 62 2.09 -4.86 9.66
C ILE A 62 3.17 -3.77 9.83
N ASN A 63 3.57 -3.46 11.06
CA ASN A 63 4.68 -2.54 11.28
C ASN A 63 6.04 -3.10 10.84
N SER A 64 6.24 -4.42 10.88
CA SER A 64 7.43 -5.01 10.31
C SER A 64 7.53 -4.74 8.80
N LEU A 65 6.41 -4.86 8.08
CA LEU A 65 6.31 -4.52 6.66
C LEU A 65 6.49 -3.02 6.42
N SER A 66 6.00 -2.15 7.30
CA SER A 66 6.18 -0.69 7.14
C SER A 66 7.64 -0.26 7.23
N LEU A 67 8.43 -1.00 8.02
CA LEU A 67 9.87 -0.82 8.19
C LEU A 67 10.71 -1.60 7.17
N THR A 68 10.09 -2.33 6.25
CA THR A 68 10.81 -3.02 5.18
C THR A 68 11.15 -1.98 4.11
N GLU A 69 12.44 -1.71 3.94
CA GLU A 69 12.92 -0.80 2.90
C GLU A 69 12.67 -1.41 1.52
N ASN A 70 12.22 -0.60 0.56
CA ASN A 70 12.00 -1.02 -0.84
C ASN A 70 13.34 -1.24 -1.60
N ASN A 71 14.36 -1.75 -0.93
CA ASN A 71 15.71 -1.86 -1.46
C ASN A 71 15.84 -2.96 -2.51
N LEU A 72 16.95 -2.95 -3.24
CA LEU A 72 17.30 -3.97 -4.23
C LEU A 72 17.57 -5.34 -3.59
N PHE A 73 18.01 -5.33 -2.33
CA PHE A 73 18.32 -6.52 -1.53
C PHE A 73 17.15 -6.98 -0.66
N GLU A 74 15.91 -6.58 -0.99
CA GLU A 74 14.72 -7.14 -0.34
C GLU A 74 14.76 -8.67 -0.47
N ASP A 75 15.00 -9.35 0.64
CA ASP A 75 14.86 -10.79 0.73
C ASP A 75 13.36 -11.10 0.64
N GLY A 76 12.91 -11.45 -0.58
CA GLY A 76 11.53 -11.81 -0.84
C GLY A 76 11.00 -12.89 0.11
N ASN A 77 11.88 -13.71 0.69
CA ASN A 77 11.51 -14.69 1.70
C ASN A 77 11.06 -14.05 3.02
N THR A 78 11.69 -12.95 3.47
CA THR A 78 11.31 -12.24 4.69
C THR A 78 9.90 -11.66 4.57
N THR A 79 9.63 -10.90 3.51
CA THR A 79 8.28 -10.37 3.24
C THR A 79 7.25 -11.48 3.04
N MET A 80 7.61 -12.58 2.37
CA MET A 80 6.75 -13.75 2.20
C MET A 80 6.35 -14.37 3.54
N GLN A 81 7.30 -14.58 4.46
CA GLN A 81 7.00 -15.18 5.76
C GLN A 81 6.16 -14.26 6.65
N ILE A 82 6.38 -12.94 6.59
CA ILE A 82 5.53 -11.96 7.27
C ILE A 82 4.10 -12.00 6.69
N ASN A 83 3.95 -12.09 5.38
CA ASN A 83 2.62 -12.22 4.75
C ASN A 83 1.93 -13.54 5.12
N ASN A 84 2.67 -14.65 5.26
CA ASN A 84 2.11 -15.91 5.76
C ASN A 84 1.57 -15.75 7.19
N ALA A 85 2.32 -15.06 8.06
CA ALA A 85 1.88 -14.76 9.42
C ALA A 85 0.58 -13.93 9.42
N LEU A 86 0.51 -12.90 8.57
CA LEU A 86 -0.69 -12.09 8.41
C LEU A 86 -1.87 -12.90 7.86
N SER A 87 -1.65 -13.83 6.92
CA SER A 87 -2.72 -14.72 6.42
C SER A 87 -3.25 -15.65 7.52
N HIS A 88 -2.38 -16.15 8.40
CA HIS A 88 -2.82 -16.94 9.56
C HIS A 88 -3.66 -16.10 10.54
N LEU A 89 -3.23 -14.86 10.81
CA LEU A 89 -3.98 -13.93 11.66
C LEU A 89 -5.35 -13.60 11.05
N GLU A 90 -5.38 -13.30 9.75
CA GLU A 90 -6.60 -12.99 8.99
C GLU A 90 -7.62 -14.12 9.08
N ARG A 91 -7.22 -15.37 8.86
CA ARG A 91 -8.12 -16.54 8.94
C ARG A 91 -8.82 -16.63 10.29
N VAL A 92 -8.08 -16.42 11.39
CA VAL A 92 -8.67 -16.46 12.74
C VAL A 92 -9.54 -15.23 13.02
N LEU A 93 -9.21 -14.05 12.49
CA LEU A 93 -10.10 -12.87 12.56
C LEU A 93 -11.44 -13.15 11.86
N ILE A 94 -11.41 -13.85 10.73
CA ILE A 94 -12.61 -14.25 9.98
C ILE A 94 -13.39 -15.32 10.75
N GLU A 95 -12.75 -16.43 11.11
CA GLU A 95 -13.40 -17.58 11.77
C GLU A 95 -13.96 -17.23 13.15
N LYS A 96 -13.22 -16.41 13.92
CA LYS A 96 -13.56 -16.05 15.30
C LYS A 96 -13.92 -14.57 15.48
N ALA A 97 -14.48 -13.95 14.44
CA ALA A 97 -14.85 -12.53 14.43
C ALA A 97 -15.68 -12.10 15.66
N HIS A 98 -16.54 -13.00 16.17
CA HIS A 98 -17.39 -12.74 17.33
C HIS A 98 -16.60 -12.38 18.61
N ILE A 99 -15.38 -12.91 18.79
CA ILE A 99 -14.52 -12.59 19.94
C ILE A 99 -14.13 -11.11 19.91
N PHE A 100 -13.85 -10.58 18.72
CA PHE A 100 -13.28 -9.25 18.51
C PHE A 100 -14.33 -8.15 18.28
N ARG A 101 -15.60 -8.51 18.06
CA ARG A 101 -16.71 -7.54 17.92
C ARG A 101 -17.01 -6.82 19.23
N VAL A 102 -16.77 -7.49 20.35
CA VAL A 102 -17.05 -6.98 21.69
C VAL A 102 -15.75 -6.48 22.32
N SER A 103 -15.84 -5.35 23.02
CA SER A 103 -14.74 -4.82 23.81
C SER A 103 -14.36 -5.79 24.93
N ASN A 104 -13.07 -5.86 25.23
CA ASN A 104 -12.52 -6.72 26.26
C ASN A 104 -11.27 -6.06 26.88
N ASP A 105 -11.33 -5.79 28.17
CA ASP A 105 -10.29 -5.13 28.97
C ASP A 105 -8.95 -5.88 29.02
N LYS A 106 -8.97 -7.21 28.81
CA LYS A 106 -7.75 -8.03 28.77
C LYS A 106 -7.06 -8.00 27.41
N ARG A 107 -7.72 -7.48 26.37
CA ARG A 107 -7.15 -7.39 25.02
C ARG A 107 -6.00 -6.41 24.99
N ARG A 108 -4.88 -6.84 24.42
CA ARG A 108 -3.73 -5.97 24.23
C ARG A 108 -3.87 -5.20 22.94
N VAL A 109 -4.06 -3.90 23.09
CA VAL A 109 -4.22 -2.97 22.00
C VAL A 109 -2.96 -2.12 21.88
N PRO A 110 -2.33 -2.06 20.70
CA PRO A 110 -1.25 -1.13 20.42
C PRO A 110 -1.72 0.33 20.57
N SER A 111 -0.82 1.22 21.00
CA SER A 111 -1.17 2.61 21.37
C SER A 111 -1.73 3.47 20.23
N ASP A 112 -1.45 3.12 18.98
CA ASP A 112 -1.91 3.80 17.77
C ASP A 112 -3.21 3.21 17.20
N VAL A 113 -3.74 2.14 17.79
CA VAL A 113 -5.10 1.63 17.54
C VAL A 113 -6.03 2.26 18.57
N SER A 114 -7.07 2.96 18.11
CA SER A 114 -7.92 3.81 18.96
C SER A 114 -8.84 3.06 19.93
N GLY A 115 -8.92 1.74 19.83
CA GLY A 115 -9.79 0.92 20.62
C GLY A 115 -9.53 -0.56 20.40
N ASP A 116 -10.33 -1.39 21.06
CA ASP A 116 -10.08 -2.82 21.15
C ASP A 116 -10.96 -3.63 20.20
N THR A 117 -11.88 -3.05 19.44
CA THR A 117 -12.83 -3.81 18.62
C THR A 117 -12.34 -4.05 17.19
N LEU A 118 -13.01 -4.95 16.44
CA LEU A 118 -12.78 -5.08 14.99
C LEU A 118 -12.96 -3.77 14.23
N LYS A 119 -13.88 -2.90 14.70
CA LYS A 119 -14.09 -1.59 14.07
C LYS A 119 -12.84 -0.73 14.19
N ASP A 120 -12.24 -0.68 15.39
CA ASP A 120 -11.01 0.07 15.66
C ASP A 120 -9.83 -0.48 14.85
N LEU A 121 -9.72 -1.81 14.77
CA LEU A 121 -8.71 -2.47 13.94
C LEU A 121 -8.89 -2.15 12.46
N ALA A 122 -10.13 -2.19 11.93
CA ALA A 122 -10.43 -1.85 10.55
C ALA A 122 -10.12 -0.37 10.24
N VAL A 123 -10.43 0.55 11.15
CA VAL A 123 -10.05 1.98 11.03
C VAL A 123 -8.53 2.11 10.95
N TRP A 124 -7.80 1.41 11.82
CA TRP A 124 -6.33 1.44 11.82
C TRP A 124 -5.74 0.86 10.53
N LEU A 125 -6.21 -0.32 10.09
CA LEU A 125 -5.81 -0.94 8.82
C LEU A 125 -6.05 0.00 7.63
N LEU A 126 -7.21 0.67 7.60
CA LEU A 126 -7.53 1.64 6.56
C LEU A 126 -6.51 2.79 6.51
N LYS A 127 -6.08 3.31 7.67
CA LYS A 127 -5.01 4.33 7.74
C LYS A 127 -3.68 3.78 7.23
N GLN A 128 -3.34 2.52 7.54
CA GLN A 128 -2.11 1.89 7.05
C GLN A 128 -2.08 1.64 5.53
N THR A 129 -3.23 1.70 4.85
CA THR A 129 -3.23 1.67 3.37
C THR A 129 -2.53 2.87 2.73
N GLY A 130 -2.32 3.96 3.47
CA GLY A 130 -1.53 5.14 3.05
C GLY A 130 -0.04 5.08 3.41
N ASN A 131 0.47 3.94 3.89
CA ASN A 131 1.86 3.82 4.32
C ASN A 131 2.86 3.97 3.14
N ASN A 132 4.08 4.45 3.37
CA ASN A 132 5.09 4.58 2.32
C ASN A 132 5.60 3.23 1.80
N SER A 133 5.65 2.19 2.64
CA SER A 133 6.02 0.84 2.24
C SER A 133 4.93 0.19 1.38
N MET A 134 5.29 -0.28 0.19
CA MET A 134 4.36 -0.95 -0.71
C MET A 134 3.82 -2.25 -0.10
N HIS A 135 4.65 -3.01 0.62
CA HIS A 135 4.23 -4.26 1.26
C HIS A 135 3.22 -4.01 2.37
N CYS A 136 3.47 -2.98 3.20
CA CYS A 136 2.54 -2.58 4.25
C CYS A 136 1.18 -2.16 3.68
N ARG A 137 1.17 -1.30 2.64
CA ARG A 137 -0.08 -0.87 2.01
C ARG A 137 -0.91 -2.04 1.50
N ARG A 138 -0.28 -2.96 0.75
CA ARG A 138 -0.98 -4.11 0.16
C ARG A 138 -1.58 -5.01 1.21
N ALA A 139 -0.78 -5.43 2.19
CA ALA A 139 -1.28 -6.27 3.28
C ALA A 139 -2.42 -5.58 4.05
N SER A 140 -2.30 -4.27 4.29
CA SER A 140 -3.34 -3.49 4.98
C SER A 140 -4.63 -3.35 4.15
N MET A 141 -4.52 -3.21 2.83
CA MET A 141 -5.68 -3.18 1.91
C MET A 141 -6.43 -4.51 1.92
N ASP A 142 -5.70 -5.62 1.82
CA ASP A 142 -6.28 -6.97 1.82
C ASP A 142 -6.97 -7.27 3.16
N LEU A 143 -6.27 -7.02 4.28
CA LEU A 143 -6.83 -7.18 5.61
C LEU A 143 -8.02 -6.26 5.87
N PHE A 144 -7.99 -5.02 5.39
CA PHE A 144 -9.14 -4.11 5.53
C PHE A 144 -10.39 -4.67 4.85
N ILE A 145 -10.26 -5.16 3.61
CA ILE A 145 -11.37 -5.77 2.86
C ILE A 145 -11.91 -6.98 3.62
N ALA A 146 -11.04 -7.79 4.22
CA ALA A 146 -11.44 -8.96 5.00
C ALA A 146 -12.12 -8.59 6.34
N VAL A 147 -11.59 -7.59 7.05
CA VAL A 147 -11.98 -7.27 8.44
C VAL A 147 -13.16 -6.29 8.52
N ALA A 148 -13.20 -5.25 7.69
CA ALA A 148 -14.25 -4.22 7.77
C ALA A 148 -15.68 -4.78 7.67
N PRO A 149 -15.99 -5.77 6.80
CA PRO A 149 -17.30 -6.41 6.75
C PRO A 149 -17.69 -7.17 8.02
N LEU A 150 -16.72 -7.57 8.84
CA LEU A 150 -16.92 -8.37 10.04
C LEU A 150 -17.21 -7.52 11.28
N THR A 151 -17.15 -6.20 11.17
CA THR A 151 -17.35 -5.26 12.29
C THR A 151 -18.79 -5.24 12.82
N SER A 152 -19.75 -5.73 12.05
CA SER A 152 -21.16 -5.85 12.44
C SER A 152 -21.72 -7.23 12.10
N ASN A 153 -22.85 -7.59 12.72
CA ASN A 153 -23.63 -8.78 12.34
C ASN A 153 -24.40 -8.57 11.03
N LYS A 154 -24.55 -7.31 10.58
CA LYS A 154 -25.17 -6.97 9.29
C LYS A 154 -24.08 -6.82 8.22
N LYS A 155 -24.43 -7.06 6.95
CA LYS A 155 -23.52 -6.77 5.83
C LYS A 155 -23.16 -5.28 5.84
N VAL A 156 -21.94 -4.97 6.24
CA VAL A 156 -21.40 -3.62 6.21
C VAL A 156 -20.97 -3.30 4.78
N ASN A 157 -21.53 -2.22 4.22
CA ASN A 157 -21.05 -1.66 2.97
C ASN A 157 -19.75 -0.88 3.25
N LEU A 158 -18.66 -1.17 2.54
CA LEU A 158 -17.37 -0.51 2.77
C LEU A 158 -17.44 1.01 2.55
N LYS A 159 -18.24 1.49 1.58
CA LYS A 159 -18.50 2.92 1.36
C LYS A 159 -19.16 3.55 2.57
N ALA A 160 -20.16 2.88 3.13
CA ALA A 160 -20.86 3.37 4.33
C ALA A 160 -19.93 3.38 5.55
N PHE A 161 -19.08 2.36 5.70
CA PHE A 161 -18.07 2.28 6.75
C PHE A 161 -17.08 3.45 6.66
N VAL A 162 -16.53 3.70 5.47
CA VAL A 162 -15.59 4.80 5.23
C VAL A 162 -16.26 6.14 5.50
N ASN A 163 -17.47 6.37 5.01
CA ASN A 163 -18.22 7.61 5.23
C ASN A 163 -18.58 7.86 6.71
N GLU A 164 -18.72 6.80 7.51
CA GLU A 164 -18.98 6.93 8.95
C GLU A 164 -17.74 7.43 9.71
N ILE A 165 -16.55 7.04 9.27
CA ILE A 165 -15.28 7.35 9.95
C ILE A 165 -14.66 8.63 9.39
N PHE A 166 -14.68 8.75 8.07
CA PHE A 166 -14.09 9.83 7.33
C PHE A 166 -15.22 10.57 6.61
N ASN A 167 -15.26 11.90 6.78
CA ASN A 167 -16.13 12.76 5.99
C ASN A 167 -15.62 12.82 4.52
N SER A 168 -15.81 13.94 3.84
CA SER A 168 -15.33 14.14 2.46
C SER A 168 -13.79 14.06 2.29
N ASP A 169 -13.02 14.13 3.38
CA ASP A 169 -11.57 14.25 3.34
C ASP A 169 -10.80 12.92 3.43
N PHE A 170 -11.48 11.78 3.33
CA PHE A 170 -10.88 10.43 3.38
C PHE A 170 -9.59 10.30 2.54
N ILE A 171 -9.70 10.55 1.23
CA ILE A 171 -8.58 10.41 0.28
C ILE A 171 -7.45 11.36 0.63
N ASN A 172 -7.78 12.62 0.94
CA ASN A 172 -6.79 13.63 1.28
C ASN A 172 -6.00 13.22 2.53
N SER A 173 -6.71 12.77 3.56
CA SER A 173 -6.16 12.43 4.88
C SER A 173 -5.20 11.24 4.88
N ILE A 174 -5.38 10.29 3.96
CA ILE A 174 -4.60 9.03 3.93
C ILE A 174 -3.62 8.99 2.77
N TYR A 175 -4.04 9.42 1.57
CA TYR A 175 -3.28 9.17 0.34
C TYR A 175 -2.56 10.41 -0.21
N GLU A 176 -3.09 11.62 -0.01
CA GLU A 176 -2.58 12.80 -0.71
C GLU A 176 -1.67 13.71 0.13
N ASN A 177 -1.43 13.43 1.40
CA ASN A 177 -0.68 14.33 2.29
C ASN A 177 0.64 14.86 1.68
N SER A 178 1.41 14.03 0.98
CA SER A 178 2.67 14.45 0.33
C SER A 178 2.46 15.30 -0.94
N LEU A 179 1.42 14.99 -1.73
CA LEU A 179 1.12 15.68 -2.99
C LEU A 179 0.32 16.96 -2.78
N GLN A 180 -0.36 17.10 -1.64
CA GLN A 180 -1.08 18.31 -1.27
C GLN A 180 -0.14 19.50 -1.15
N THR A 181 1.04 19.30 -0.55
CA THR A 181 2.06 20.35 -0.43
C THR A 181 2.76 20.59 -1.76
N ASN A 182 3.21 19.52 -2.43
CA ASN A 182 4.02 19.61 -3.65
C ASN A 182 3.54 18.62 -4.73
N PRO A 183 2.54 19.00 -5.56
CA PRO A 183 2.05 18.14 -6.64
C PRO A 183 3.06 18.00 -7.79
N THR A 184 4.11 18.83 -7.82
CA THR A 184 5.20 18.77 -8.81
C THR A 184 6.53 18.93 -8.12
N LEU A 185 7.60 18.38 -8.71
CA LEU A 185 8.97 18.50 -8.18
C LEU A 185 9.46 19.97 -8.15
N ARG A 186 8.90 20.84 -8.99
CA ARG A 186 9.25 22.27 -9.04
C ARG A 186 8.86 23.05 -7.78
N GLY A 187 7.89 22.56 -7.02
CA GLY A 187 7.45 23.19 -5.76
C GLY A 187 8.37 22.89 -4.58
N ILE A 188 9.31 21.95 -4.73
CA ILE A 188 10.19 21.54 -3.66
C ILE A 188 11.38 22.51 -3.61
N SER A 189 11.26 23.53 -2.75
CA SER A 189 12.37 24.38 -2.34
C SER A 189 13.07 23.74 -1.15
N HIS A 190 14.40 23.56 -1.23
CA HIS A 190 15.24 23.01 -0.16
C HIS A 190 15.17 21.49 0.01
N SER A 191 16.07 20.79 -0.68
CA SER A 191 16.50 19.43 -0.32
C SER A 191 18.01 19.41 -0.13
N GLU A 192 18.50 18.54 0.75
CA GLU A 192 19.93 18.32 0.95
C GLU A 192 20.47 17.28 -0.04
N ASP A 193 19.71 16.21 -0.30
CA ASP A 193 20.14 15.05 -1.08
C ASP A 193 19.12 14.63 -2.17
N CYS A 194 19.52 13.66 -3.00
CA CYS A 194 18.70 13.10 -4.07
C CYS A 194 17.54 12.20 -3.57
N SER A 195 17.51 11.84 -2.28
CA SER A 195 16.44 11.01 -1.71
C SER A 195 15.07 11.69 -1.80
N VAL A 196 15.04 13.02 -1.93
CA VAL A 196 13.81 13.80 -2.13
C VAL A 196 13.02 13.36 -3.36
N LEU A 197 13.71 13.02 -4.47
CA LEU A 197 13.07 12.55 -5.69
C LEU A 197 12.38 11.20 -5.42
N LEU A 198 13.09 10.28 -4.78
CA LEU A 198 12.58 8.96 -4.44
C LEU A 198 11.38 9.05 -3.47
N LYS A 199 11.46 9.91 -2.44
CA LYS A 199 10.39 10.17 -1.48
C LYS A 199 9.15 10.76 -2.16
N TRP A 200 9.33 11.73 -3.07
CA TRP A 200 8.22 12.29 -3.84
C TRP A 200 7.55 11.21 -4.70
N MET A 201 8.34 10.39 -5.41
CA MET A 201 7.81 9.28 -6.22
C MET A 201 7.15 8.19 -5.36
N GLN A 202 7.61 7.97 -4.14
CA GLN A 202 7.00 7.02 -3.20
C GLN A 202 5.63 7.51 -2.73
N GLY A 203 5.51 8.78 -2.36
CA GLY A 203 4.23 9.42 -2.04
C GLY A 203 3.28 9.43 -3.24
N PHE A 204 3.79 9.72 -4.44
CA PHE A 204 3.02 9.65 -5.68
C PHE A 204 2.48 8.23 -5.96
N CYS A 205 3.33 7.21 -5.83
CA CYS A 205 2.91 5.82 -6.00
C CYS A 205 1.90 5.38 -4.92
N CYS A 206 2.08 5.84 -3.67
CA CYS A 206 1.12 5.62 -2.58
C CYS A 206 -0.26 6.17 -2.93
N ALA A 207 -0.31 7.42 -3.41
CA ALA A 207 -1.56 8.04 -3.83
C ALA A 207 -2.27 7.23 -4.92
N LEU A 208 -1.54 6.84 -5.98
CA LEU A 208 -2.08 6.04 -7.08
C LEU A 208 -2.60 4.66 -6.64
N ASP A 209 -1.84 3.95 -5.79
CA ASP A 209 -2.27 2.67 -5.23
C ASP A 209 -3.56 2.85 -4.41
N GLY A 210 -3.65 3.94 -3.63
CA GLY A 210 -4.85 4.35 -2.90
C GLY A 210 -6.04 4.60 -3.81
N TYR A 211 -5.89 5.41 -4.86
CA TYR A 211 -6.96 5.63 -5.85
C TYR A 211 -7.45 4.33 -6.48
N ASN A 212 -6.53 3.46 -6.91
CA ASN A 212 -6.89 2.16 -7.49
C ASN A 212 -7.66 1.29 -6.47
N PHE A 213 -7.26 1.30 -5.20
CA PHE A 213 -7.96 0.60 -4.13
C PHE A 213 -9.37 1.15 -3.87
N VAL A 214 -9.52 2.48 -3.82
CA VAL A 214 -10.81 3.16 -3.67
C VAL A 214 -11.76 2.83 -4.81
N ILE A 215 -11.29 2.90 -6.06
CA ILE A 215 -12.11 2.60 -7.24
C ILE A 215 -12.57 1.14 -7.21
N LYS A 216 -11.64 0.19 -7.06
CA LYS A 216 -11.95 -1.24 -7.14
C LYS A 216 -12.94 -1.71 -6.08
N ASN A 217 -12.91 -1.09 -4.91
CA ASN A 217 -13.76 -1.47 -3.78
C ASN A 217 -14.94 -0.50 -3.54
N ASN A 218 -15.13 0.49 -4.43
CA ASN A 218 -16.17 1.51 -4.34
C ASN A 218 -16.22 2.18 -2.95
N LEU A 219 -15.07 2.62 -2.43
CA LEU A 219 -14.96 3.13 -1.04
C LEU A 219 -15.50 4.55 -0.86
N CYS A 220 -15.42 5.39 -1.89
CA CYS A 220 -16.02 6.72 -1.91
C CYS A 220 -16.17 7.22 -3.35
N ASP A 221 -16.88 8.32 -3.55
CA ASP A 221 -16.98 8.96 -4.85
C ASP A 221 -15.72 9.79 -5.15
N ILE A 222 -15.20 9.67 -6.37
CA ILE A 222 -13.96 10.35 -6.78
C ILE A 222 -14.28 11.59 -7.61
N ASN A 223 -13.64 12.70 -7.24
CA ASN A 223 -13.60 13.90 -8.05
C ASN A 223 -12.24 14.03 -8.75
N PHE A 224 -12.26 13.90 -10.09
CA PHE A 224 -11.07 14.04 -10.93
C PHE A 224 -10.73 15.51 -11.23
N LYS A 225 -11.67 16.45 -11.06
CA LYS A 225 -11.46 17.88 -11.37
C LYS A 225 -10.68 18.56 -10.24
N ASN A 226 -9.71 19.41 -10.59
CA ASN A 226 -8.85 20.16 -9.67
C ASN A 226 -8.13 19.28 -8.63
N ASN A 227 -7.85 18.03 -9.01
CA ASN A 227 -7.27 17.05 -8.13
C ASN A 227 -5.74 17.03 -8.25
N LYS A 228 -5.04 17.25 -7.13
CA LYS A 228 -3.57 17.38 -7.10
C LYS A 228 -2.86 16.09 -7.50
N THR A 229 -3.42 14.91 -7.21
CA THR A 229 -2.85 13.63 -7.64
C THR A 229 -2.86 13.51 -9.16
N PHE A 230 -3.94 13.89 -9.84
CA PHE A 230 -4.00 13.83 -11.30
C PHE A 230 -3.20 14.94 -11.98
N THR A 231 -3.01 16.10 -11.32
CA THR A 231 -1.99 17.08 -11.72
C THR A 231 -0.58 16.46 -11.67
N ALA A 232 -0.26 15.71 -10.60
CA ALA A 232 1.00 15.00 -10.47
C ALA A 232 1.17 13.89 -11.53
N VAL A 233 0.08 13.17 -11.89
CA VAL A 233 0.09 12.22 -13.03
C VAL A 233 0.50 12.91 -14.32
N ASN A 234 -0.15 14.02 -14.67
CA ASN A 234 0.18 14.74 -15.90
C ASN A 234 1.62 15.24 -15.90
N TYR A 235 2.08 15.79 -14.77
CA TYR A 235 3.45 16.25 -14.59
C TYR A 235 4.46 15.09 -14.76
N PHE A 236 4.20 13.95 -14.12
CA PHE A 236 5.05 12.77 -14.17
C PHE A 236 5.16 12.25 -15.61
N LEU A 237 4.05 12.12 -16.33
CA LEU A 237 4.08 11.62 -17.71
C LEU A 237 4.82 12.56 -18.65
N LYS A 238 4.64 13.87 -18.47
CA LYS A 238 5.29 14.88 -19.28
C LYS A 238 6.80 14.99 -19.05
N HIS A 239 7.26 14.84 -17.80
CA HIS A 239 8.63 15.19 -17.43
C HIS A 239 9.48 14.01 -16.93
N LEU A 240 8.86 12.94 -16.42
CA LEU A 240 9.58 11.86 -15.74
C LEU A 240 9.49 10.51 -16.47
N GLN A 241 8.44 10.26 -17.26
CA GLN A 241 8.22 8.97 -17.91
C GLN A 241 9.46 8.43 -18.65
N LYS A 242 10.10 9.28 -19.46
CA LYS A 242 11.30 8.95 -20.24
C LYS A 242 12.60 9.40 -19.58
N ALA A 243 12.52 10.20 -18.51
CA ALA A 243 13.70 10.79 -17.90
C ALA A 243 14.57 9.75 -17.19
N ASP A 244 15.88 10.01 -17.19
CA ASP A 244 16.80 9.38 -16.25
C ASP A 244 16.79 10.11 -14.88
N MET A 245 17.60 9.60 -13.93
CA MET A 245 17.64 10.18 -12.59
C MET A 245 18.23 11.59 -12.58
N ALA A 246 19.22 11.88 -13.43
CA ALA A 246 19.87 13.19 -13.49
C ALA A 246 18.91 14.24 -14.05
N GLU A 247 18.23 13.92 -15.15
CA GLU A 247 17.20 14.76 -15.77
C GLU A 247 16.04 15.02 -14.80
N ALA A 248 15.61 13.99 -14.06
CA ALA A 248 14.56 14.12 -13.05
C ALA A 248 14.97 15.04 -11.88
N LEU A 249 16.21 14.92 -11.41
CA LEU A 249 16.75 15.77 -10.34
C LEU A 249 16.90 17.23 -10.79
N ASN A 250 17.23 17.48 -12.06
CA ASN A 250 17.29 18.84 -12.62
C ASN A 250 15.93 19.56 -12.66
N LEU A 251 14.82 18.87 -12.41
CA LEU A 251 13.49 19.48 -12.25
C LEU A 251 13.28 20.08 -10.85
N ILE A 252 14.12 19.69 -9.89
CA ILE A 252 14.19 20.23 -8.52
C ILE A 252 15.35 21.22 -8.54
N GLU A 253 15.12 22.47 -8.12
CA GLU A 253 16.09 23.56 -7.89
C GLU A 253 17.50 23.39 -8.50
N HIS A 254 17.94 24.32 -9.36
CA HIS A 254 19.23 24.22 -10.06
C HIS A 254 20.43 24.19 -9.10
N LYS A 255 20.84 22.98 -8.69
CA LYS A 255 22.08 22.69 -7.96
C LYS A 255 22.72 21.42 -8.48
N THR A 256 24.00 21.25 -8.20
CA THR A 256 24.74 20.03 -8.55
C THR A 256 24.28 18.88 -7.65
N TRP A 257 23.74 17.84 -8.27
CA TRP A 257 23.26 16.66 -7.56
C TRP A 257 24.32 15.57 -7.50
N THR A 258 24.39 14.87 -6.37
CA THR A 258 25.20 13.66 -6.18
C THR A 258 24.29 12.48 -5.85
N PHE A 259 24.58 11.34 -6.45
CA PHE A 259 23.81 10.11 -6.27
C PHE A 259 24.66 8.90 -6.68
N THR A 260 24.35 7.76 -6.09
CA THR A 260 25.04 6.50 -6.29
C THR A 260 24.37 5.66 -7.38
N ILE A 261 25.03 4.58 -7.79
CA ILE A 261 24.43 3.59 -8.71
C ILE A 261 23.18 2.95 -8.07
N LEU A 262 23.20 2.71 -6.76
CA LEU A 262 22.06 2.17 -6.02
C LEU A 262 20.85 3.11 -6.12
N ASP A 263 21.07 4.42 -6.01
CA ASP A 263 20.01 5.41 -6.15
C ASP A 263 19.40 5.40 -7.56
N MET A 264 20.24 5.26 -8.61
CA MET A 264 19.77 5.15 -9.99
C MET A 264 18.90 3.90 -10.21
N GLU A 265 19.29 2.76 -9.64
CA GLU A 265 18.54 1.52 -9.72
C GLU A 265 17.20 1.61 -8.96
N GLN A 266 17.23 2.22 -7.77
CA GLN A 266 16.01 2.48 -6.98
C GLN A 266 15.07 3.43 -7.73
N PHE A 267 15.61 4.49 -8.36
CA PHE A 267 14.84 5.40 -9.21
C PHE A 267 14.15 4.65 -10.35
N LYS A 268 14.87 3.77 -11.08
CA LYS A 268 14.28 2.96 -12.16
C LYS A 268 13.15 2.05 -11.66
N LYS A 269 13.37 1.32 -10.55
CA LYS A 269 12.35 0.47 -9.91
C LYS A 269 11.11 1.29 -9.52
N GLN A 270 11.32 2.45 -8.91
CA GLN A 270 10.24 3.34 -8.47
C GLN A 270 9.51 3.98 -9.66
N LYS A 271 10.21 4.35 -10.73
CA LYS A 271 9.62 4.89 -11.96
C LYS A 271 8.69 3.86 -12.61
N CYS A 272 9.18 2.63 -12.76
CA CYS A 272 8.37 1.51 -13.24
C CYS A 272 7.15 1.29 -12.35
N ALA A 273 7.31 1.29 -11.02
CA ALA A 273 6.18 1.13 -10.09
C ALA A 273 5.11 2.22 -10.26
N CYS A 274 5.51 3.49 -10.39
CA CYS A 274 4.60 4.60 -10.63
C CYS A 274 3.83 4.41 -11.94
N LEU A 275 4.51 4.06 -13.04
CA LEU A 275 3.88 3.81 -14.34
C LEU A 275 2.85 2.67 -14.27
N LEU A 276 3.21 1.55 -13.63
CA LEU A 276 2.29 0.43 -13.44
C LEU A 276 1.07 0.85 -12.59
N SER A 277 1.27 1.67 -11.56
CA SER A 277 0.16 2.17 -10.72
C SER A 277 -0.73 3.16 -11.47
N ILE A 278 -0.19 4.01 -12.35
CA ILE A 278 -0.98 4.83 -13.28
C ILE A 278 -1.85 3.92 -14.16
N LEU A 279 -1.26 2.93 -14.82
CA LEU A 279 -2.00 2.00 -15.68
C LEU A 279 -3.13 1.26 -14.94
N LYS A 280 -2.89 0.87 -13.67
CA LYS A 280 -3.93 0.24 -12.83
C LYS A 280 -5.11 1.17 -12.58
N VAL A 281 -4.86 2.42 -12.20
CA VAL A 281 -5.91 3.42 -11.98
C VAL A 281 -6.72 3.63 -13.25
N PHE A 282 -6.06 3.82 -14.39
CA PHE A 282 -6.74 4.03 -15.67
C PHE A 282 -7.55 2.80 -16.10
N ASN A 283 -7.03 1.59 -15.90
CA ASN A 283 -7.80 0.36 -16.12
C ASN A 283 -9.03 0.25 -15.21
N ALA A 284 -8.90 0.63 -13.93
CA ALA A 284 -10.02 0.64 -13.00
C ALA A 284 -11.09 1.67 -13.43
N VAL A 285 -10.68 2.87 -13.86
CA VAL A 285 -11.59 3.89 -14.41
C VAL A 285 -12.27 3.41 -15.70
N LEU A 286 -11.55 2.79 -16.64
CA LEU A 286 -12.11 2.25 -17.88
C LEU A 286 -13.14 1.15 -17.64
N SER A 287 -12.96 0.39 -16.57
CA SER A 287 -13.85 -0.72 -16.22
C SER A 287 -15.21 -0.22 -15.72
N ASP A 288 -15.30 1.01 -15.19
CA ASP A 288 -16.52 1.62 -14.66
C ASP A 288 -17.03 2.73 -15.60
N GLU A 289 -18.21 2.53 -16.20
CA GLU A 289 -18.80 3.47 -17.16
C GLU A 289 -19.19 4.82 -16.54
N ILE A 290 -19.58 4.85 -15.26
CA ILE A 290 -19.97 6.07 -14.57
C ILE A 290 -18.72 6.91 -14.27
N LEU A 291 -17.65 6.27 -13.79
CA LEU A 291 -16.38 6.94 -13.55
C LEU A 291 -15.74 7.41 -14.86
N LEU A 292 -15.85 6.65 -15.93
CA LEU A 292 -15.34 7.03 -17.25
C LEU A 292 -15.95 8.35 -17.74
N LYS A 293 -17.27 8.53 -17.60
CA LYS A 293 -17.94 9.79 -17.95
C LYS A 293 -17.44 10.98 -17.11
N LYS A 294 -17.05 10.74 -15.86
CA LYS A 294 -16.51 11.76 -14.95
C LYS A 294 -15.02 12.06 -15.17
N SER A 295 -14.29 11.20 -15.88
CA SER A 295 -12.84 11.26 -16.01
C SER A 295 -12.34 11.86 -17.33
N SER A 296 -13.19 12.58 -18.07
CA SER A 296 -12.83 13.20 -19.37
C SER A 296 -11.55 14.06 -19.29
N VAL A 297 -11.32 14.74 -18.17
CA VAL A 297 -10.13 15.58 -17.91
C VAL A 297 -8.82 14.77 -17.86
N LEU A 298 -8.89 13.46 -17.57
CA LEU A 298 -7.71 12.59 -17.48
C LEU A 298 -7.17 12.16 -18.85
N TRP A 299 -8.01 12.13 -19.88
CA TRP A 299 -7.67 11.59 -21.20
C TRP A 299 -7.01 12.66 -22.07
N ASN A 300 -5.74 12.94 -21.79
CA ASN A 300 -4.93 13.94 -22.49
C ASN A 300 -3.82 13.30 -23.34
N LYS A 301 -3.07 14.15 -24.05
CA LYS A 301 -1.97 13.71 -24.93
C LYS A 301 -0.95 12.85 -24.19
N GLU A 302 -0.63 13.21 -22.95
CA GLU A 302 0.37 12.54 -22.13
C GLU A 302 -0.03 11.08 -21.81
N ILE A 303 -1.31 10.82 -21.58
CA ILE A 303 -1.83 9.45 -21.39
C ILE A 303 -1.79 8.64 -22.68
N TRP A 304 -2.14 9.24 -23.82
CA TRP A 304 -2.03 8.56 -25.11
C TRP A 304 -0.58 8.22 -25.45
N GLU A 305 0.34 9.15 -25.17
CA GLU A 305 1.78 8.91 -25.33
C GLU A 305 2.28 7.81 -24.38
N LEU A 306 1.77 7.74 -23.14
CA LEU A 306 2.04 6.61 -22.25
C LEU A 306 1.65 5.27 -22.89
N ILE A 307 0.43 5.16 -23.41
CA ILE A 307 -0.08 3.93 -24.03
C ILE A 307 0.76 3.54 -25.26
N LEU A 308 1.15 4.51 -26.09
CA LEU A 308 2.02 4.24 -27.24
C LEU A 308 3.40 3.77 -26.78
N ASN A 309 4.00 4.43 -25.80
CA ASN A 309 5.32 4.07 -25.32
C ASN A 309 5.34 2.72 -24.60
N THR A 310 4.26 2.30 -23.94
CA THR A 310 4.18 0.96 -23.32
C THR A 310 4.10 -0.15 -24.35
N ILE A 311 3.58 0.12 -25.54
CA ILE A 311 3.52 -0.84 -26.66
C ILE A 311 4.86 -0.87 -27.42
N PHE A 312 5.37 0.31 -27.81
CA PHE A 312 6.47 0.41 -28.76
C PHE A 312 7.85 0.56 -28.11
N TYR A 313 7.93 1.12 -26.90
CA TYR A 313 9.18 1.42 -26.21
C TYR A 313 9.19 1.00 -24.72
N PRO A 314 8.77 -0.23 -24.35
CA PRO A 314 8.70 -0.67 -22.96
C PRO A 314 10.07 -0.62 -22.23
N GLN A 315 11.18 -0.82 -22.95
CA GLN A 315 12.55 -0.77 -22.40
C GLN A 315 12.87 0.61 -21.82
N GLN A 316 12.51 1.68 -22.52
CA GLN A 316 12.76 3.06 -22.08
C GLN A 316 11.97 3.41 -20.81
N LEU A 317 10.85 2.72 -20.60
CA LEU A 317 10.00 2.86 -19.43
C LEU A 317 10.46 1.98 -18.25
N GLY A 318 11.43 1.10 -18.45
CA GLY A 318 11.86 0.11 -17.47
C GLY A 318 10.86 -1.02 -17.25
N LEU A 319 10.01 -1.30 -18.24
CA LEU A 319 8.94 -2.30 -18.14
C LEU A 319 9.38 -3.73 -18.53
N ASP A 320 10.54 -3.88 -19.17
CA ASP A 320 10.99 -5.17 -19.72
C ASP A 320 11.73 -6.08 -18.73
N ASP A 321 11.82 -5.70 -17.47
CA ASP A 321 12.32 -6.60 -16.44
C ASP A 321 11.39 -7.81 -16.27
N ARG A 322 11.97 -9.00 -16.11
CA ARG A 322 11.24 -10.29 -15.99
C ARG A 322 10.12 -10.28 -14.95
N VAL A 323 10.25 -9.45 -13.90
CA VAL A 323 9.28 -9.32 -12.81
C VAL A 323 8.09 -8.42 -13.20
N SER A 324 8.35 -7.36 -13.97
CA SER A 324 7.36 -6.37 -14.40
C SER A 324 6.64 -6.81 -15.67
N GLN A 325 7.31 -7.59 -16.52
CA GLN A 325 6.85 -7.98 -17.84
C GLN A 325 5.48 -8.68 -17.87
N PRO A 326 5.22 -9.73 -17.06
CA PRO A 326 3.92 -10.41 -17.09
C PRO A 326 2.78 -9.49 -16.64
N LYS A 327 3.04 -8.68 -15.62
CA LYS A 327 2.05 -7.78 -15.00
C LYS A 327 1.66 -6.66 -15.95
N TYR A 328 2.61 -6.05 -16.67
CA TYR A 328 2.28 -4.97 -17.59
C TYR A 328 1.56 -5.49 -18.84
N LEU A 329 1.93 -6.65 -19.38
CA LEU A 329 1.30 -7.21 -20.58
C LEU A 329 -0.18 -7.53 -20.34
N GLU A 330 -0.52 -8.08 -19.17
CA GLU A 330 -1.91 -8.32 -18.79
C GLU A 330 -2.68 -6.99 -18.68
N MET A 331 -2.11 -5.99 -18.00
CA MET A 331 -2.73 -4.67 -17.87
C MET A 331 -2.92 -3.98 -19.22
N LEU A 332 -1.96 -4.10 -20.13
CA LEU A 332 -2.01 -3.52 -21.46
C LEU A 332 -3.10 -4.18 -22.31
N LYS A 333 -3.24 -5.52 -22.24
CA LYS A 333 -4.32 -6.24 -22.91
C LYS A 333 -5.70 -5.77 -22.44
N ILE A 334 -5.89 -5.63 -21.12
CA ILE A 334 -7.16 -5.13 -20.55
C ILE A 334 -7.43 -3.70 -21.03
N LEU A 335 -6.41 -2.85 -21.00
CA LEU A 335 -6.52 -1.45 -21.42
C LEU A 335 -6.92 -1.33 -22.89
N LEU A 336 -6.19 -2.00 -23.78
CA LEU A 336 -6.42 -1.96 -25.22
C LEU A 336 -7.75 -2.59 -25.65
N ASN A 337 -8.26 -3.58 -24.92
CA ASN A 337 -9.57 -4.16 -25.21
C ASN A 337 -10.73 -3.22 -24.82
N ASN A 338 -10.52 -2.35 -23.82
CA ASN A 338 -11.55 -1.48 -23.27
C ASN A 338 -11.59 -0.09 -23.92
N LEU A 339 -10.45 0.42 -24.41
CA LEU A 339 -10.35 1.76 -25.03
C LEU A 339 -11.27 1.97 -26.24
N PRO A 340 -11.32 1.07 -27.27
CA PRO A 340 -12.05 1.33 -28.51
C PRO A 340 -13.58 1.32 -28.33
N ARG A 341 -14.06 0.71 -27.24
CA ARG A 341 -15.49 0.53 -26.97
C ARG A 341 -16.12 1.68 -26.21
N LYS A 342 -15.31 2.53 -25.56
CA LYS A 342 -15.82 3.47 -24.54
C LYS A 342 -15.35 4.91 -24.66
N ILE A 343 -14.35 5.21 -25.51
CA ILE A 343 -13.83 6.57 -25.73
C ILE A 343 -14.20 7.11 -27.14
N SER A 344 -14.88 6.30 -27.96
CA SER A 344 -15.40 6.71 -29.28
C SER A 344 -16.60 7.65 -29.17
#